data_AF-A0A3S0BAK8-F1
#
_entry.id   AF-A0A3S0BAK8-F1
#
_cell.length_a   1.000
_cell.length_b   1.000
_cell.length_c   1.000
_cell.angle_alpha   90.00
_cell.angle_beta   90.00
_cell.angle_gamma   90.00
#
_symmetry.space_group_name_H-M   'P 1'
#
loop_
_entity.id
_entity.type
_entity.pdbx_description
1 polymer ?
#
loop_
_entity_poly.entity_id
_entity_poly.type
_entity_poly.pdbx_seq_one_letter_code
_entity_poly.pdbx_strand_id
1 'polypeptide(L)' 'MAITERQIVRVIPSRLASFPPEQSRFLDRRKGMVEEIYVPFGERKAKARVRWFPKGVNDREREMTLLLEDLELAA' A
#
# COMPACT_ATOMS: atom_id res chain seq x y z
N MET A 1 5.55 3.23 15.33
CA MET A 1 4.43 4.19 15.11
C MET A 1 3.37 3.44 14.32
N ALA A 2 2.10 3.46 14.74
CA ALA A 2 1.04 2.74 14.04
C ALA A 2 0.63 3.50 12.77
N ILE A 3 0.39 2.78 11.67
CA ILE A 3 -0.15 3.35 10.44
C ILE A 3 -1.64 3.65 10.67
N THR A 4 -2.06 4.86 10.35
CA THR A 4 -3.45 5.35 10.44
C THR A 4 -3.94 5.83 9.08
N GLU A 5 -5.23 6.10 8.97
CA GLU A 5 -5.82 6.72 7.78
C GLU A 5 -5.17 8.08 7.46
N ARG A 6 -5.24 8.46 6.18
CA ARG A 6 -4.69 9.71 5.63
C ARG A 6 -3.18 9.87 5.78
N GLN A 7 -2.46 8.78 6.06
CA GLN A 7 -1.01 8.76 6.06
C GLN A 7 -0.46 8.32 4.71
N ILE A 8 0.69 8.87 4.35
CA ILE A 8 1.43 8.46 3.16
C ILE A 8 2.27 7.23 3.52
N VAL A 9 2.09 6.16 2.75
CA VAL A 9 2.76 4.88 2.96
C VAL A 9 3.47 4.44 1.69
N ARG A 10 4.36 3.46 1.85
CA ARG A 10 4.96 2.68 0.77
C ARG A 10 5.01 1.21 1.19
N VAL A 11 5.16 0.31 0.22
CA VAL A 11 5.37 -1.12 0.50
C VAL A 11 6.79 -1.32 1.00
N ILE A 12 6.95 -2.13 2.04
CA ILE A 12 8.26 -2.50 2.59
C ILE A 12 9.06 -3.24 1.50
N PRO A 13 10.31 -2.84 1.20
CA PRO A 13 11.08 -3.44 0.10
C PRO A 13 11.21 -4.97 0.17
N SER A 14 11.35 -5.54 1.37
CA SER A 14 11.43 -7.00 1.56
C SER A 14 10.12 -7.74 1.24
N ARG A 15 8.98 -7.04 1.25
CA ARG A 15 7.65 -7.59 0.92
C ARG A 15 7.32 -7.49 -0.56
N LEU A 16 8.02 -6.64 -1.32
CA LEU A 16 7.80 -6.48 -2.76
C LEU A 16 7.95 -7.80 -3.55
N ALA A 17 8.80 -8.72 -3.09
CA ALA A 17 9.00 -10.03 -3.74
C ALA A 17 7.80 -10.98 -3.59
N SER A 18 6.89 -10.72 -2.64
CA SER A 18 5.67 -11.52 -2.44
C SER A 18 4.57 -11.15 -3.43
N PHE A 19 4.71 -10.05 -4.18
CA PHE A 19 3.75 -9.61 -5.18
C PHE A 19 4.11 -10.14 -6.58
N PRO A 20 3.12 -10.30 -7.48
CA PRO A 20 3.37 -10.55 -8.89
C PRO A 20 4.35 -9.51 -9.49
N PRO A 21 5.22 -9.88 -10.44
CA PRO A 21 6.27 -9.00 -10.95
C PRO A 21 5.79 -7.62 -11.43
N GLU A 22 4.62 -7.55 -12.06
CA GLU A 22 4.03 -6.29 -12.53
C GLU A 22 3.62 -5.37 -11.39
N GLN A 23 3.01 -5.93 -10.33
CA GLN A 23 2.63 -5.17 -9.15
C GLN A 23 3.85 -4.74 -8.34
N SER A 24 4.81 -5.64 -8.18
CA SER A 24 6.09 -5.36 -7.50
C SER A 24 6.80 -4.17 -8.14
N ARG A 25 6.90 -4.15 -9.48
CA ARG A 25 7.47 -3.02 -10.24
C ARG A 25 6.68 -1.72 -10.08
N PHE A 26 5.36 -1.80 -10.01
CA PHE A 26 4.51 -0.61 -9.81
C PHE A 26 4.66 -0.03 -8.40
N LEU A 27 4.74 -0.89 -7.38
CA LEU A 27 4.78 -0.54 -5.96
C LEU A 27 6.20 -0.12 -5.49
N ASP A 28 7.24 -0.48 -6.24
CA ASP A 28 8.62 -0.14 -5.89
C ASP A 28 8.83 1.38 -5.75
N ARG A 29 9.24 1.79 -4.55
CA ARG A 29 9.41 3.20 -4.12
C ARG A 29 8.18 4.08 -4.38
N ARG A 30 7.00 3.47 -4.53
CA ARG A 30 5.75 4.18 -4.79
C ARG A 30 5.19 4.72 -3.48
N LYS A 31 4.67 5.94 -3.53
CA LYS A 31 3.92 6.53 -2.42
C LYS A 31 2.42 6.34 -2.68
N GLY A 32 1.68 6.02 -1.62
CA GLY A 32 0.22 5.94 -1.64
C GLY A 32 -0.38 6.53 -0.37
N MET A 33 -1.65 6.91 -0.42
CA MET A 33 -2.41 7.39 0.73
C MET A 33 -3.27 6.27 1.29
N VAL A 34 -3.23 6.04 2.60
CA VAL A 34 -4.18 5.15 3.27
C VAL A 34 -5.56 5.82 3.29
N GLU A 35 -6.54 5.22 2.63
CA GLU A 35 -7.92 5.71 2.60
C GLU A 35 -8.74 5.13 3.74
N GLU A 36 -8.55 3.84 4.04
CA GLU A 36 -9.34 3.11 5.03
C GLU A 36 -8.50 1.99 5.64
N ILE A 37 -8.61 1.79 6.96
CA ILE A 37 -8.05 0.64 7.65
C ILE A 37 -9.18 -0.19 8.24
N TYR A 38 -9.20 -1.48 7.92
CA TYR A 38 -10.26 -2.37 8.37
C TYR A 38 -9.74 -3.77 8.64
N VAL A 39 -10.47 -4.52 9.46
CA VAL A 39 -10.26 -5.95 9.66
C VAL A 39 -11.43 -6.67 8.99
N PRO A 40 -11.22 -7.42 7.90
CA PRO A 40 -12.30 -8.17 7.26
C PRO A 40 -12.97 -9.13 8.22
N PHE A 41 -14.28 -9.31 8.09
CA PHE A 41 -15.03 -10.24 8.93
C PHE A 41 -14.47 -11.67 8.80
N GLY A 42 -14.11 -12.27 9.93
CA GLY A 42 -13.49 -13.61 9.98
C GLY A 42 -11.97 -13.63 9.82
N GLU A 43 -11.33 -12.50 9.50
CA GLU A 43 -9.88 -12.37 9.48
C GLU A 43 -9.34 -11.76 10.79
N ARG A 44 -8.08 -12.07 11.13
CA ARG A 44 -7.39 -11.49 12.29
C ARG A 44 -6.40 -10.38 11.94
N LYS A 45 -6.10 -10.21 10.64
CA LYS A 45 -5.11 -9.26 10.15
C LYS A 45 -5.80 -8.00 9.64
N ALA A 46 -5.29 -6.85 10.06
CA ALA A 46 -5.71 -5.57 9.52
C ALA A 46 -5.22 -5.38 8.08
N LYS A 47 -6.10 -4.84 7.24
CA LYS A 47 -5.83 -4.45 5.86
C LYS A 47 -6.00 -2.94 5.72
N ALA A 48 -5.30 -2.37 4.76
CA ALA A 48 -5.42 -0.98 4.38
C ALA A 48 -5.82 -0.89 2.92
N ARG A 49 -6.86 -0.11 2.62
CA ARG A 49 -7.13 0.37 1.26
C ARG A 49 -6.21 1.55 1.01
N VAL A 50 -5.35 1.44 0.01
CA VAL A 50 -4.34 2.45 -0.32
C VAL A 50 -4.55 2.94 -1.74
N ARG A 51 -4.66 4.26 -1.90
CA ARG A 51 -4.65 4.94 -3.19
C ARG A 51 -3.23 5.33 -3.56
N TRP A 52 -2.67 4.67 -4.56
CA TRP A 52 -1.31 4.90 -5.06
C TRP A 52 -1.28 6.08 -6.03
N PHE A 53 -0.45 7.07 -5.73
CA PHE A 53 -0.32 8.27 -6.55
C PHE A 53 0.34 7.97 -7.90
N PRO A 54 0.10 8.72 -8.97
CA PRO A 54 0.86 8.61 -10.23
C PRO A 54 2.33 9.00 -10.03
N LYS A 55 3.28 8.33 -10.71
CA LYS A 55 4.70 8.74 -10.73
C LYS A 55 5.08 9.49 -12.01
N GLY A 56 4.30 9.34 -13.08
CA GLY A 56 4.51 9.99 -14.36
C GLY A 56 3.19 10.43 -15.00
N VAL A 57 3.29 11.22 -16.07
CA VAL A 57 2.14 11.87 -16.74
C VAL A 57 1.16 10.85 -17.34
N ASN A 58 1.66 9.69 -17.77
CA ASN A 58 0.85 8.61 -18.35
C ASN A 58 0.39 7.57 -17.31
N ASP A 59 0.74 7.79 -16.04
CA ASP A 59 0.47 6.83 -14.99
C ASP A 59 -0.89 7.14 -14.34
N ARG A 60 -1.65 6.09 -14.03
CA ARG A 60 -2.98 6.25 -13.43
C ARG A 60 -2.90 5.96 -11.94
N GLU A 61 -3.75 6.67 -11.19
CA GLU A 61 -4.02 6.28 -9.81
C GLU A 61 -4.56 4.84 -9.77
N ARG A 62 -4.15 4.10 -8.74
CA ARG A 62 -4.64 2.74 -8.50
C ARG A 62 -4.98 2.61 -7.03
N GLU A 63 -6.14 2.05 -6.75
CA GLU A 63 -6.52 1.64 -5.41
C GLU A 63 -6.21 0.16 -5.22
N MET A 64 -5.56 -0.18 -4.11
CA MET A 64 -5.26 -1.57 -3.77
C MET A 64 -5.42 -1.81 -2.27
N THR A 65 -5.94 -2.98 -1.92
CA THR A 65 -5.98 -3.44 -0.53
C THR A 65 -4.73 -4.26 -0.23
N LEU A 66 -3.96 -3.84 0.76
CA LEU A 66 -2.76 -4.55 1.23
C LEU A 66 -2.86 -4.86 2.72
N LEU A 67 -2.06 -5.81 3.20
CA LEU A 67 -1.94 -6.03 4.64
C LEU A 67 -1.23 -4.83 5.28
N LEU A 68 -1.68 -4.42 6.46
CA LEU A 68 -1.06 -3.31 7.17
C LEU A 68 0.42 -3.62 7.52
N GLU A 69 0.76 -4.89 7.70
CA GLU A 69 2.13 -5.37 7.97
C GLU A 69 3.08 -5.30 6.76
N ASP A 70 2.55 -5.09 5.56
CA ASP A 70 3.35 -4.94 4.33
C ASP A 70 3.70 -3.48 4.04
N LEU A 71 3.15 -2.55 4.83
CA LEU A 71 3.28 -1.12 4.65
C LEU A 71 4.24 -0.50 5.67
N GLU A 72 4.92 0.54 5.24
CA GLU A 72 5.67 1.46 6.12
C GLU A 72 5.33 2.90 5.79
N LEU A 73 5.52 3.79 6.78
CA LEU A 73 5.34 5.22 6.58
C LEU A 73 6.36 5.74 5.56
N ALA A 74 5.86 6.45 4.54
CA ALA A 74 6.70 7.12 3.59
C ALA A 74 7.10 8.49 4.15
N ALA A 75 8.26 8.53 4.82
CA ALA A 75 8.92 9.78 5.18
C ALA A 75 9.21 10.67 3.95
#